data_AF-A0A950VCE4-F1
#
_entry.id   AF-A0A950VCE4-F1
#
_cell.length_a   1.000
_cell.length_b   1.000
_cell.length_c   1.000
_cell.angle_alpha   90.00
_cell.angle_beta   90.00
_cell.angle_gamma   90.00
#
_symmetry.space_group_name_H-M   'P 1'
#
loop_
_entity.id
_entity.type
_entity.pdbx_description
1 polymer ?
#
loop_
_entity_poly.entity_id
_entity_poly.type
_entity_poly.pdbx_seq_one_letter_code
_entity_poly.pdbx_strand_id
1 'polypeptide(L)' 'MPLQIRDERARNLARKLAAKRKVTMTDAVIMALEAELRRANEEEPLARRIARIADDLARHAGPNRRKMSKAEIDAMWGHS' A
#
# COMPACT_ATOMS: atom_id res chain seq x y z
N MET A 1 13.61 16.36 19.96
CA MET A 1 14.60 15.59 20.75
C MET A 1 15.46 14.76 19.81
N PRO A 2 16.77 14.59 20.08
CA PRO A 2 17.64 13.76 19.23
C PRO A 2 17.31 12.27 19.41
N LEU A 3 17.11 11.56 18.29
CA LEU A 3 16.91 10.11 18.29
C LEU A 3 18.25 9.42 18.60
N GLN A 4 18.31 8.64 19.68
CA GLN A 4 19.51 7.89 20.07
C GLN A 4 19.38 6.42 19.65
N ILE A 5 20.11 6.02 18.61
CA ILE A 5 20.14 4.64 18.13
C ILE A 5 21.23 3.88 18.92
N ARG A 6 20.79 3.01 19.86
CA ARG A 6 21.68 2.15 20.66
C ARG A 6 22.01 0.83 19.98
N ASP A 7 21.13 0.37 19.09
CA ASP A 7 21.30 -0.87 18.35
C ASP A 7 22.38 -0.75 17.26
N GLU A 8 23.35 -1.67 17.29
CA GLU A 8 24.50 -1.64 16.36
C GLU A 8 24.08 -1.90 14.91
N ARG A 9 23.09 -2.76 14.69
CA ARG A 9 22.61 -3.10 13.36
C ARG A 9 21.93 -1.90 12.71
N ALA A 10 21.07 -1.20 13.44
CA ALA A 10 20.42 0.02 12.98
C ALA A 10 21.45 1.11 12.65
N ARG A 11 22.48 1.26 13.48
CA ARG A 11 23.58 2.21 13.23
C ARG A 11 24.37 1.89 11.97
N ASN A 12 24.65 0.60 11.73
CA ASN A 12 25.34 0.14 10.52
C ASN A 12 24.50 0.34 9.26
N LEU A 13 23.18 0.10 9.33
CA LEU A 13 22.26 0.36 8.22
C LEU A 13 22.19 1.86 7.89
N ALA A 14 22.03 2.71 8.90
CA ALA A 14 22.01 4.17 8.73
C ALA A 14 23.32 4.68 8.09
N ARG A 15 24.47 4.18 8.56
CA ARG A 15 25.79 4.53 7.99
C ARG A 15 25.93 4.12 6.53
N LYS A 16 25.52 2.89 6.19
CA LYS A 16 25.56 2.39 4.80
C LYS A 16 24.67 3.24 3.89
N LEU A 17 23.47 3.60 4.35
CA LEU A 17 22.55 4.42 3.57
C LEU A 17 23.08 5.84 3.37
N ALA A 18 23.61 6.45 4.42
CA ALA A 18 24.24 7.77 4.39
C ALA A 18 25.40 7.81 3.39
N ALA A 19 26.31 6.83 3.45
CA ALA A 19 27.42 6.72 2.51
C ALA A 19 26.95 6.55 1.06
N LYS A 20 25.94 5.70 0.82
CA LYS A 20 25.40 5.45 -0.52
C LYS A 20 24.71 6.68 -1.11
N ARG A 21 24.04 7.47 -0.27
CA ARG A 21 23.28 8.68 -0.68
C ARG A 21 24.11 9.97 -0.60
N LYS A 22 25.30 9.93 0.00
CA LYS A 22 26.18 11.10 0.26
C LYS A 22 25.49 12.18 1.08
N VAL A 23 24.75 11.77 2.12
CA VAL A 23 24.04 12.66 3.04
C VAL A 23 24.46 12.37 4.49
N THR A 24 24.01 13.20 5.44
CA THR A 24 24.30 12.94 6.86
C THR A 24 23.58 11.67 7.35
N MET A 25 24.06 11.10 8.45
CA MET A 25 23.43 9.92 9.04
C MET A 25 22.00 10.20 9.50
N THR A 26 21.73 11.41 9.98
CA THR A 26 20.39 11.86 10.37
C THR A 26 19.47 11.95 9.15
N ASP A 27 19.92 12.58 8.07
CA ASP A 27 19.12 12.72 6.85
C ASP A 27 18.80 11.36 6.25
N ALA A 28 19.78 10.46 6.22
CA ALA A 28 19.57 9.09 5.74
C ALA A 28 18.48 8.34 6.53
N VAL A 29 18.45 8.51 7.86
CA VAL A 29 17.43 7.91 8.73
C VAL A 29 16.07 8.53 8.45
N ILE A 30 15.97 9.86 8.38
CA ILE A 30 14.71 10.56 8.09
C ILE A 30 14.17 10.10 6.73
N MET A 31 14.99 10.11 5.68
CA MET A 31 14.59 9.68 4.34
C MET A 31 14.11 8.22 4.32
N ALA A 32 14.77 7.33 5.07
CA ALA A 32 14.35 5.93 5.15
C ALA A 32 12.97 5.77 5.80
N LEU A 33 12.73 6.49 6.90
CA LEU A 33 11.46 6.48 7.63
C LEU A 33 10.33 7.07 6.77
N GLU A 34 10.57 8.21 6.12
CA GLU A 34 9.60 8.83 5.23
C GLU A 34 9.26 7.93 4.05
N ALA A 35 10.26 7.25 3.46
CA ALA A 35 10.03 6.33 2.36
C ALA A 35 9.20 5.11 2.80
N GLU A 36 9.44 4.59 4.00
CA GLU A 36 8.66 3.46 4.53
C GLU A 36 7.24 3.87 4.90
N LEU A 37 7.06 5.02 5.54
CA LEU A 37 5.72 5.57 5.81
C LEU A 37 4.95 5.84 4.52
N ARG A 38 5.64 6.33 3.48
CA ARG A 38 5.03 6.51 2.16
C ARG A 38 4.59 5.18 1.57
N ARG A 39 5.45 4.15 1.58
CA ARG A 39 5.08 2.80 1.12
C ARG A 39 3.89 2.24 1.89
N ALA A 40 3.86 2.39 3.21
CA ALA A 40 2.75 1.95 4.05
C ALA A 40 1.45 2.73 3.78
N ASN A 41 1.55 4.02 3.46
CA ASN A 41 0.38 4.85 3.09
C ASN A 41 -0.10 4.57 1.66
N GLU A 42 0.83 4.26 0.76
CA GLU A 42 0.56 3.85 -0.62
C GLU A 42 0.09 2.39 -0.73
N GLU A 43 0.28 1.59 0.33
CA GLU A 43 -0.33 0.28 0.50
C GLU A 43 -1.84 0.47 0.62
N GLU A 44 -2.47 0.62 -0.55
CA GLU A 44 -3.87 1.03 -0.66
C GLU A 44 -4.73 0.04 0.14
N PRO A 45 -5.48 0.52 1.15
CA PRO A 45 -6.32 -0.34 1.96
C PRO A 45 -7.21 -1.20 1.06
N LEU A 46 -7.42 -2.46 1.44
CA LEU A 46 -8.23 -3.40 0.66
C LEU A 46 -9.58 -2.78 0.24
N ALA A 47 -10.22 -2.02 1.13
CA ALA A 47 -11.46 -1.31 0.84
C ALA A 47 -11.34 -0.33 -0.35
N ARG A 48 -10.25 0.44 -0.44
CA ARG A 48 -10.00 1.36 -1.56
C ARG A 48 -9.67 0.62 -2.86
N ARG A 49 -8.91 -0.47 -2.77
CA ARG A 49 -8.63 -1.36 -3.92
C ARG A 49 -9.91 -1.98 -4.47
N ILE A 50 -10.81 -2.46 -3.60
CA ILE A 50 -12.12 -3.00 -3.97
C ILE A 50 -13.00 -1.91 -4.59
N ALA A 51 -13.03 -0.72 -4.01
CA ALA A 51 -13.79 0.41 -4.55
C ALA A 51 -13.33 0.75 -5.98
N ARG A 52 -12.01 0.82 -6.22
CA ARG A 52 -11.45 1.07 -7.56
C ARG A 52 -11.87 0.01 -8.57
N ILE A 53 -11.84 -1.27 -8.18
CA ILE A 53 -12.29 -2.38 -9.05
C ILE A 53 -13.80 -2.27 -9.33
N ALA A 54 -14.60 -1.97 -8.31
CA ALA A 54 -16.04 -1.79 -8.46
C ALA A 54 -16.37 -0.61 -9.41
N ASP A 55 -15.66 0.50 -9.29
CA ASP A 55 -15.81 1.67 -10.17
C ASP A 55 -15.40 1.37 -11.62
N ASP A 56 -14.38 0.54 -11.81
CA ASP A 56 -13.95 0.11 -13.15
C ASP A 56 -14.96 -0.84 -13.80
N LEU A 57 -15.44 -1.84 -13.06
CA LEU A 57 -16.51 -2.74 -13.52
C LEU A 57 -17.80 -1.99 -13.81
N ALA A 58 -18.15 -0.99 -12.98
CA ALA A 58 -19.31 -0.13 -13.19
C ALA A 58 -19.23 0.64 -14.51
N ARG A 59 -18.03 1.09 -14.92
CA ARG A 59 -17.79 1.75 -16.21
C ARG A 59 -17.90 0.78 -17.40
N HIS A 60 -17.55 -0.49 -17.21
CA HIS A 60 -17.62 -1.52 -18.25
C HIS A 60 -18.99 -2.22 -18.35
N ALA A 61 -19.90 -2.01 -17.40
CA ALA A 61 -21.18 -2.72 -17.35
C ALA A 61 -22.13 -2.45 -18.54
N GLY A 62 -21.84 -1.43 -19.36
CA GLY A 62 -22.59 -1.13 -20.58
C GLY A 62 -24.06 -0.75 -20.33
N PRO A 63 -24.89 -0.68 -21.38
CA PRO A 63 -26.29 -0.23 -21.28
C PRO A 63 -27.20 -1.21 -20.53
N ASN A 64 -26.81 -2.48 -20.40
CA ASN A 64 -27.59 -3.52 -19.73
C ASN A 64 -27.19 -3.74 -18.26
N ARG A 65 -26.52 -2.75 -17.65
CA ARG A 65 -26.19 -2.77 -16.22
C ARG A 65 -27.46 -3.00 -15.40
N ARG A 66 -27.50 -4.13 -14.69
CA ARG A 66 -28.57 -4.45 -13.74
C ARG A 66 -28.00 -5.04 -12.47
N LYS A 67 -28.69 -4.81 -11.36
CA LYS A 67 -28.37 -5.45 -10.09
C LYS A 67 -28.86 -6.89 -10.15
N MET A 68 -27.95 -7.86 -9.99
CA MET A 68 -28.30 -9.27 -9.89
C MET A 68 -28.77 -9.59 -8.48
N SER A 69 -29.81 -10.41 -8.37
CA SER A 69 -30.24 -10.98 -7.12
C SER A 69 -29.26 -12.06 -6.65
N LYS A 70 -29.30 -12.36 -5.34
CA LYS A 70 -28.47 -13.42 -4.76
C LYS A 70 -28.74 -14.78 -5.42
N ALA A 71 -30.01 -15.10 -5.67
CA ALA A 71 -30.40 -16.35 -6.34
C ALA A 71 -29.82 -16.48 -7.75
N GLU A 72 -29.77 -15.39 -8.52
CA GLU A 72 -29.15 -15.38 -9.85
C GLU A 72 -27.64 -15.58 -9.77
N ILE A 73 -26.97 -14.98 -8.77
CA ILE A 73 -25.54 -15.17 -8.54
C ILE A 73 -25.27 -16.63 -8.16
N ASP A 74 -25.97 -17.15 -7.16
CA ASP A 74 -25.78 -18.51 -6.67
C ASP A 74 -25.97 -19.55 -7.81
N ALA A 75 -26.98 -19.35 -8.66
CA ALA A 75 -27.20 -20.17 -9.86
C ALA A 75 -26.05 -20.12 -10.88
N MET A 76 -25.40 -18.97 -11.09
CA MET A 76 -24.24 -18.85 -12.00
C MET A 76 -23.02 -19.61 -11.49
N TRP A 77 -22.86 -19.72 -10.17
CA TRP A 77 -21.72 -20.38 -9.54
C TRP A 77 -22.00 -21.86 -9.18
N GLY A 78 -23.17 -22.39 -9.57
CA GLY A 78 -23.54 -23.79 -9.32
C GLY A 78 -23.93 -24.07 -7.87
N HIS A 79 -24.22 -23.03 -7.09
CA HIS A 79 -24.80 -23.15 -5.76
C HIS A 79 -26.33 -23.09 -5.91
N SER A 80 -26.97 -24.25 -5.98
CA SER A 80 -28.43 -24.40 -5.88
C SER A 80 -28.87 -24.69 -4.46
#